data_AF-A0A2P4NPZ7-F1
#
_entry.id   AF-A0A2P4NPZ7-F1
#
_cell.length_a   1.000
_cell.length_b   1.000
_cell.length_c   1.000
_cell.angle_alpha   90.00
_cell.angle_beta   90.00
_cell.angle_gamma   90.00
#
_symmetry.space_group_name_H-M   'P 1'
#
loop_
_entity.id
_entity.type
_entity.pdbx_description
1 polymer ?
#
loop_
_entity_poly.entity_id
_entity_poly.type
_entity_poly.pdbx_seq_one_letter_code
_entity_poly.pdbx_strand_id
1 'polypeptide(L)' 'MSTRTSAGPAPWLLVAVGVFLVLVGLGTLVSAPWRYAGGGSVVAVAALQILGSLSSVVIGAGVAWLGASEAREKR' A
#
# COMPACT_ATOMS: atom_id res chain seq x y z
N MET A 1 -1.05 35.89 13.87
CA MET A 1 -1.88 34.69 13.66
C MET A 1 -1.53 34.10 12.28
N SER A 2 -0.39 33.40 12.18
CA SER A 2 0.07 32.85 10.90
C SER A 2 -0.56 31.48 10.69
N THR A 3 -1.56 31.41 9.83
CA THR A 3 -2.08 30.14 9.30
C THR A 3 -1.01 29.56 8.38
N ARG A 4 -0.25 28.58 8.87
CA ARG A 4 0.63 27.79 8.01
C ARG A 4 -0.26 27.05 7.01
N THR A 5 -0.22 27.47 5.75
CA THR A 5 -0.64 26.69 4.61
C THR A 5 0.17 25.39 4.62
N SER A 6 -0.43 24.31 5.10
CA SER A 6 0.11 22.96 4.91
C SER A 6 0.10 22.69 3.41
N ALA A 7 1.27 22.65 2.78
CA ALA A 7 1.41 22.14 1.41
C ALA A 7 1.13 20.63 1.45
N GLY A 8 -0.16 20.28 1.52
CA GLY A 8 -0.59 18.89 1.48
C GLY A 8 -0.13 18.22 0.18
N PRO A 9 0.17 16.92 0.19
CA PRO A 9 0.54 16.19 -1.01
C PRO A 9 -0.55 16.37 -2.08
N ALA A 10 -0.13 16.55 -3.33
CA ALA A 10 -1.08 16.70 -4.43
C ALA A 10 -1.99 15.45 -4.51
N PRO A 11 -3.31 15.59 -4.71
CA PRO A 11 -4.25 14.47 -4.62
C PRO A 11 -3.95 13.34 -5.61
N TRP A 12 -3.45 13.67 -6.80
CA TRP A 12 -3.02 12.65 -7.78
C TRP A 12 -1.82 11.83 -7.31
N LEU A 13 -0.94 12.41 -6.49
CA LEU A 13 0.23 11.72 -5.92
C LEU A 13 -0.22 10.64 -4.93
N LEU A 14 -1.24 10.93 -4.12
CA LEU A 14 -1.85 9.95 -3.21
C LEU A 14 -2.45 8.78 -4.00
N VAL A 15 -3.13 9.05 -5.11
CA VAL A 15 -3.65 7.99 -6.00
C VAL A 15 -2.51 7.15 -6.56
N ALA A 16 -1.46 7.78 -7.10
CA ALA A 16 -0.32 7.07 -7.68
C ALA A 16 0.43 6.19 -6.65
N VAL A 17 0.70 6.73 -5.45
CA VAL A 17 1.33 5.99 -4.35
C VAL A 17 0.46 4.83 -3.90
N GLY A 18 -0.85 5.05 -3.77
CA GLY A 18 -1.78 4.01 -3.37
C GLY A 18 -1.84 2.86 -4.37
N VAL A 19 -1.94 3.16 -5.68
CA VAL A 19 -1.89 2.15 -6.75
C VAL A 19 -0.56 1.40 -6.74
N PHE A 20 0.56 2.11 -6.57
CA PHE A 20 1.87 1.48 -6.48
C PHE A 20 1.95 0.47 -5.34
N LEU A 21 1.49 0.82 -4.14
CA LEU A 21 1.46 -0.08 -2.99
C LEU A 21 0.60 -1.32 -3.24
N VAL A 22 -0.57 -1.16 -3.87
CA VAL A 22 -1.41 -2.30 -4.27
C VAL A 22 -0.67 -3.24 -5.21
N LEU A 23 0.00 -2.69 -6.24
CA LEU A 23 0.77 -3.48 -7.19
C LEU A 23 1.95 -4.19 -6.54
N VAL A 24 2.66 -3.55 -5.61
CA VAL A 24 3.76 -4.17 -4.85
C VAL A 24 3.26 -5.32 -3.98
N GLY A 25 2.14 -5.11 -3.27
CA GLY A 25 1.50 -6.16 -2.47
C GLY A 25 1.13 -7.37 -3.33
N LEU A 26 0.41 -7.15 -4.44
CA LEU A 26 0.03 -8.20 -5.38
C LEU A 26 1.24 -8.89 -6.03
N GLY A 27 2.23 -8.12 -6.49
CA GLY A 27 3.45 -8.65 -7.09
C GLY A 27 4.22 -9.54 -6.11
N THR A 28 4.27 -9.15 -4.84
CA THR A 28 4.84 -9.98 -3.77
C THR A 28 4.05 -11.28 -3.59
N LEU A 29 2.71 -11.21 -3.59
CA LEU A 29 1.86 -12.37 -3.40
C LEU A 29 2.00 -13.37 -4.56
N VAL A 30 2.04 -12.87 -5.80
CA VAL A 30 2.19 -13.66 -7.04
C VAL A 30 3.57 -14.28 -7.13
N SER A 31 4.61 -13.56 -6.71
CA SER A 31 5.98 -14.09 -6.68
C SER A 31 6.16 -15.21 -5.67
N ALA A 32 5.22 -15.34 -4.71
CA ALA A 32 5.18 -16.36 -3.68
C ALA A 32 6.57 -16.63 -3.04
N PRO A 33 7.22 -15.60 -2.47
CA PRO A 33 8.61 -15.68 -2.00
C PRO A 33 8.86 -16.77 -0.95
N TRP A 34 7.83 -17.15 -0.20
CA TRP A 34 7.87 -18.28 0.74
C TRP A 34 8.15 -19.64 0.08
N ARG A 35 8.01 -19.76 -1.25
CA ARG A 35 8.45 -20.96 -2.00
C ARG A 35 9.94 -21.24 -1.86
N TYR A 36 10.74 -20.23 -1.53
CA TYR A 36 12.18 -20.34 -1.37
C TYR A 36 12.62 -20.44 0.10
N ALA A 37 11.68 -20.46 1.05
CA ALA A 37 12.00 -20.63 2.45
C ALA A 37 12.36 -22.10 2.72
N GLY A 38 13.57 -22.35 3.24
CA GLY A 38 14.00 -23.66 3.73
C GLY A 38 14.08 -23.71 5.25
N GLY A 39 13.72 -24.84 5.87
CA GLY A 39 13.89 -25.11 7.31
C GLY A 39 12.58 -25.26 8.12
N GLY A 40 12.70 -25.41 9.44
CA GLY A 40 11.57 -25.74 10.32
C GLY A 40 10.50 -24.64 10.50
N SER A 41 10.81 -23.39 10.16
CA SER A 41 9.92 -22.23 10.39
C SER A 41 9.21 -21.72 9.13
N VAL A 42 9.18 -22.50 8.05
CA VAL A 42 8.63 -22.09 6.74
C VAL A 42 7.19 -21.59 6.84
N VAL A 43 6.36 -22.21 7.67
CA VAL A 43 4.94 -21.84 7.81
C VAL A 43 4.78 -20.45 8.44
N ALA A 44 5.52 -20.15 9.52
CA ALA A 44 5.44 -18.85 10.19
C ALA A 44 5.97 -17.72 9.29
N VAL A 45 7.06 -17.97 8.58
CA VAL A 45 7.64 -17.00 7.62
C VAL A 45 6.69 -16.77 6.45
N ALA A 46 6.04 -17.81 5.93
CA ALA A 46 5.03 -17.67 4.88
C ALA A 46 3.83 -16.84 5.35
N ALA A 47 3.31 -17.11 6.55
CA ALA A 47 2.18 -16.39 7.11
C ALA A 47 2.48 -14.88 7.27
N LEU A 48 3.66 -14.52 7.78
CA LEU A 48 4.07 -13.12 7.92
C LEU A 48 4.24 -12.41 6.56
N GLN A 49 4.77 -13.10 5.55
CA GLN A 49 4.92 -12.53 4.21
C GLN A 49 3.58 -12.30 3.52
N ILE A 50 2.65 -13.26 3.63
CA ILE A 50 1.28 -13.10 3.12
C ILE A 50 0.60 -11.94 3.85
N LEU A 51 0.72 -11.88 5.18
CA LEU A 51 0.13 -10.81 5.97
C LEU A 51 0.68 -9.44 5.56
N GLY A 52 2.00 -9.30 5.43
CA GLY A 52 2.63 -8.05 4.99
C GLY A 52 2.22 -7.62 3.59
N SER A 53 2.11 -8.57 2.65
CA SER A 53 1.59 -8.32 1.30
C SER A 53 0.15 -7.82 1.33
N LEU A 54 -0.74 -8.48 2.08
CA LEU A 54 -2.12 -8.05 2.25
C LEU A 54 -2.23 -6.68 2.92
N SER A 55 -1.42 -6.40 3.96
CA SER A 55 -1.36 -5.09 4.59
C SER A 55 -0.96 -4.01 3.58
N SER A 56 0.01 -4.28 2.71
CA SER A 56 0.42 -3.34 1.65
C SER A 56 -0.74 -3.02 0.69
N VAL A 57 -1.52 -4.03 0.29
CA VAL A 57 -2.71 -3.84 -0.56
C VAL A 57 -3.76 -2.97 0.14
N VAL A 58 -4.08 -3.27 1.40
CA VAL A 58 -5.08 -2.52 2.18
C VAL A 58 -4.65 -1.06 2.36
N ILE A 59 -3.38 -0.83 2.72
CA ILE A 59 -2.83 0.53 2.87
C ILE A 59 -2.86 1.25 1.53
N GLY A 60 -2.41 0.61 0.44
CA GLY A 60 -2.42 1.19 -0.89
C GLY A 60 -3.81 1.60 -1.35
N ALA A 61 -4.80 0.72 -1.18
CA ALA A 61 -6.19 1.02 -1.50
C ALA A 61 -6.74 2.19 -0.66
N GLY A 62 -6.43 2.23 0.64
CA GLY A 62 -6.84 3.33 1.52
C GLY A 62 -6.23 4.68 1.10
N VAL A 63 -4.94 4.70 0.78
CA VAL A 63 -4.25 5.91 0.34
C VAL A 63 -4.77 6.40 -1.02
N ALA A 64 -5.02 5.49 -1.96
CA ALA A 64 -5.60 5.84 -3.26
C ALA A 64 -7.03 6.38 -3.12
N TRP A 65 -7.83 5.79 -2.24
CA TRP A 65 -9.19 6.23 -1.96
C TRP A 65 -9.23 7.64 -1.36
N LEU A 66 -8.33 7.96 -0.43
CA LEU A 66 -8.19 9.31 0.11
C LEU A 66 -7.87 10.32 -0.99
N GLY A 67 -6.88 10.04 -1.85
CA GLY A 67 -6.52 10.92 -2.97
C GLY A 67 -7.66 11.13 -3.96
N ALA A 68 -8.45 10.09 -4.24
CA ALA A 68 -9.60 10.16 -5.14
C ALA A 68 -10.76 10.97 -4.55
N SER A 69 -11.02 10.84 -3.25
CA SER A 69 -12.05 11.61 -2.55
C SER A 69 -11.71 13.11 -2.52
N GLU A 70 -10.46 13.45 -2.22
CA GLU A 70 -9.95 14.84 -2.27
C GLU A 70 -10.06 15.46 -3.67
N ALA A 71 -9.84 14.65 -4.72
CA ALA A 71 -9.99 15.11 -6.10
C ALA A 71 -11.45 15.36 -6.51
N ARG A 72 -12.41 14.64 -5.91
CA ARG A 72 -13.85 14.89 -6.14
C ARG A 72 -14.34 16.14 -5.42
N GLU A 73 -13.93 16.36 -4.18
CA GLU A 73 -14.36 17.51 -3.36
C GLU A 73 -14.04 18.85 -4.04
N LYS A 74 -12.93 18.92 -4.80
CA LYS A 74 -12.46 20.15 -5.46
C LYS A 74 -13.13 20.45 -6.80
N ARG A 75 -14.00 19.57 -7.31
CA ARG A 75 -14.61 19.69 -8.64
C ARG A 75 -16.06 20.12 -8.53
#